data_AF-A0A5S4EY31-F1
#
_entry.id   AF-A0A5S4EY31-F1
#
_cell.length_a   1.000
_cell.length_b   1.000
_cell.length_c   1.000
_cell.angle_alpha   90.00
_cell.angle_beta   90.00
_cell.angle_gamma   90.00
#
_symmetry.space_group_name_H-M   'P 1'
#
loop_
_entity.id
_entity.type
_entity.pdbx_description
1 polymer ?
#
loop_
_entity_poly.entity_id
_entity_poly.type
_entity_poly.pdbx_seq_one_letter_code
_entity_poly.pdbx_strand_id
1 'polypeptide(L)'
;MTLARPLPLRVGDRALLRCSGRSIASVLILDVRPPPLDRRGAVARRAVQLAPFAAPDQAGRVPDAATVLGWRGVARRSELAAMGCDLTGLDVPGAGEWMVDPGHWAELVERLRAIVADQPGIPVDAARSALSLPAHELVEALVRASPALQESGGRIDAGGVPEAVVLAVGRLRAELAADPYRAPEAARLPGLGLTRQVVAMAARAGLVLRLAEGLVLMPGADTAAARTLAALPQPFTAGDARIALGTNRRVVIPLLEHLDRLGLTRRIDDRLRVVTGKSHDGNA
;
A
#
# COMPACT_ATOMS: atom_id res chain seq x y z
N MET A 1 37.07 15.98 -11.88
CA MET A 1 37.75 15.78 -13.17
C MET A 1 36.69 15.58 -14.23
N THR A 2 36.81 16.23 -15.38
CA THR A 2 35.93 16.00 -16.54
C THR A 2 36.77 15.41 -17.66
N LEU A 3 36.32 14.31 -18.25
CA LEU A 3 37.03 13.64 -19.33
C LEU A 3 36.48 14.14 -20.68
N ALA A 4 37.37 14.43 -21.63
CA ALA A 4 36.99 14.86 -22.97
C ALA A 4 36.37 13.73 -23.81
N ARG A 5 36.64 12.47 -23.44
CA ARG A 5 36.09 11.28 -24.07
C ARG A 5 35.61 10.30 -22.99
N PRO A 6 34.51 9.57 -23.23
CA PRO A 6 34.10 8.49 -22.34
C PRO A 6 35.20 7.44 -22.21
N LEU A 7 35.47 6.99 -20.98
CA LEU A 7 36.41 5.91 -20.68
C LEU A 7 35.69 4.83 -19.86
N PRO A 8 35.98 3.54 -20.09
CA PRO A 8 35.37 2.42 -19.35
C PRO A 8 36.01 2.26 -17.96
N LEU A 9 35.87 3.28 -17.11
CA LEU A 9 36.45 3.28 -15.76
C LEU A 9 35.58 2.52 -14.77
N ARG A 10 36.23 1.97 -13.75
CA ARG A 10 35.63 1.34 -12.57
C ARG A 10 36.08 2.03 -11.28
N VAL A 11 35.28 1.87 -10.24
CA VAL A 11 35.63 2.24 -8.87
C VAL A 11 36.88 1.45 -8.45
N GLY A 12 37.88 2.17 -7.96
CA GLY A 12 39.19 1.60 -7.61
C GLY A 12 40.25 1.70 -8.71
N ASP A 13 39.88 2.07 -9.95
CA ASP A 13 40.86 2.30 -11.01
C ASP A 13 41.84 3.40 -10.62
N ARG A 14 43.09 3.24 -11.07
CA ARG A 14 44.16 4.21 -10.85
C ARG A 14 44.63 4.80 -12.16
N ALA A 15 44.87 6.10 -12.17
CA ALA A 15 45.37 6.82 -13.33
C ALA A 15 46.49 7.79 -12.92
N LEU A 16 47.26 8.25 -13.91
CA LEU A 16 48.24 9.32 -13.73
C LEU A 16 47.74 10.57 -14.42
N LEU A 17 47.62 11.66 -13.68
CA LEU A 17 47.34 12.99 -14.21
C LEU A 17 48.66 13.66 -14.57
N ARG A 18 48.81 13.98 -15.87
CA ARG A 18 49.96 14.72 -16.39
C ARG A 18 49.49 16.08 -16.88
N CYS A 19 50.10 17.14 -16.35
CA CYS A 19 49.84 18.51 -16.78
C CYS A 19 51.18 19.16 -17.13
N SER A 20 51.25 19.88 -18.25
CA SER A 20 52.47 20.62 -18.63
C SER A 20 52.83 21.61 -17.52
N GLY A 21 54.10 21.61 -17.09
CA GLY A 21 54.58 22.49 -16.01
C GLY A 21 54.14 22.11 -14.59
N ARG A 22 53.54 20.93 -14.37
CA ARG A 22 53.20 20.42 -13.02
C ARG A 22 53.75 19.02 -12.79
N SER A 23 53.91 18.64 -11.53
CA SER A 23 54.26 17.27 -11.16
C SER A 23 53.18 16.28 -11.59
N ILE A 24 53.59 15.05 -11.91
CA ILE A 24 52.66 13.95 -12.18
C ILE A 24 51.97 13.59 -10.86
N ALA A 25 50.64 13.56 -10.88
CA ALA A 25 49.84 13.14 -9.73
C ALA A 25 49.16 11.79 -10.01
N SER A 26 49.08 10.93 -9.00
CA SER A 26 48.22 9.75 -9.06
C SER A 26 46.76 10.13 -8.77
N VAL A 27 45.84 9.44 -9.42
CA VAL A 27 44.40 9.61 -9.24
C VAL A 27 43.80 8.24 -8.94
N LEU A 28 42.94 8.17 -7.93
CA LEU A 28 42.10 7.02 -7.62
C LEU A 28 40.66 7.36 -7.98
N ILE A 29 40.02 6.51 -8.77
CA ILE A 29 38.62 6.68 -9.17
C ILE A 29 37.72 6.17 -8.05
N LEU A 30 37.09 7.10 -7.33
CA LEU A 30 36.16 6.78 -6.24
C LEU A 30 34.72 6.64 -6.73
N ASP A 31 34.34 7.34 -7.79
CA ASP A 31 33.00 7.30 -8.38
C ASP A 31 33.08 7.59 -9.88
N VAL A 32 32.44 6.72 -10.67
CA VAL A 32 32.43 6.79 -12.13
C VAL A 32 31.19 7.49 -12.70
N ARG A 33 30.18 7.75 -11.86
CA ARG A 33 28.99 8.56 -12.21
C ARG A 33 28.66 9.51 -11.05
N PRO A 34 29.51 10.51 -10.78
CA PRO A 34 29.24 11.49 -9.74
C PRO A 34 27.99 12.32 -10.07
N PRO A 35 27.18 12.69 -9.07
CA PRO A 35 26.03 13.57 -9.29
C PRO A 35 26.50 14.97 -9.75
N PRO A 36 25.66 15.73 -10.47
CA PRO A 36 25.97 17.12 -10.78
C PRO A 36 26.14 17.94 -9.49
N LEU A 37 27.15 18.81 -9.47
CA LEU A 37 27.51 19.65 -8.32
C LEU A 37 27.05 21.10 -8.51
N ASP A 38 25.87 21.27 -9.10
CA ASP A 38 25.28 22.56 -9.49
C ASP A 38 24.43 23.20 -8.37
N ARG A 39 23.85 22.40 -7.48
CA ARG A 39 22.98 22.90 -6.39
C ARG A 39 23.76 23.50 -5.23
N ARG A 40 23.14 24.45 -4.52
CA ARG A 40 23.66 25.02 -3.27
C ARG A 40 23.98 23.89 -2.28
N GLY A 41 25.20 23.88 -1.76
CA GLY A 41 25.69 22.87 -0.80
C GLY A 41 25.98 21.48 -1.39
N ALA A 42 25.86 21.27 -2.70
CA ALA A 42 26.21 19.98 -3.32
C ALA A 42 27.71 19.67 -3.17
N VAL A 43 28.58 20.67 -3.37
CA VAL A 43 30.03 20.53 -3.20
C VAL A 43 30.39 20.17 -1.75
N ALA A 44 29.81 20.87 -0.77
CA ALA A 44 30.09 20.61 0.65
C ALA A 44 29.66 19.20 1.06
N ARG A 45 28.44 18.78 0.66
CA ARG A 45 27.97 17.39 0.89
C ARG A 45 28.88 16.37 0.24
N ARG A 46 29.32 16.63 -1.00
CA ARG A 46 30.24 15.74 -1.70
C ARG A 46 31.61 15.67 -1.04
N ALA A 47 32.13 16.78 -0.52
CA ALA A 47 33.38 16.79 0.24
C ALA A 47 33.27 15.91 1.50
N VAL A 48 32.16 15.99 2.24
CA VAL A 48 31.90 15.13 3.41
C VAL A 48 31.86 13.65 3.02
N GLN A 49 31.18 13.30 1.93
CA GLN A 49 31.12 11.92 1.43
C GLN A 49 32.50 11.35 1.05
N LEU A 50 33.39 12.20 0.52
CA LEU A 50 34.70 11.80 0.03
C LEU A 50 35.81 11.88 1.10
N ALA A 51 35.59 12.64 2.17
CA ALA A 51 36.58 12.85 3.24
C ALA A 51 37.17 11.54 3.81
N PRO A 52 36.38 10.46 4.04
CA PRO A 52 36.92 9.19 4.53
C PRO A 52 37.98 8.55 3.60
N PHE A 53 37.94 8.87 2.30
CA PHE A 53 38.85 8.31 1.29
C PHE A 53 40.05 9.21 0.99
N ALA A 54 40.09 10.39 1.60
CA ALA A 54 41.15 11.38 1.43
C ALA A 54 42.15 11.41 2.60
N ALA A 55 41.88 10.68 3.69
CA ALA A 55 42.71 10.67 4.88
C ALA A 55 44.06 9.94 4.63
N PRO A 56 45.21 10.45 5.14
CA PRO A 56 46.54 9.90 4.83
C PRO A 56 46.73 8.43 5.25
N ASP A 57 46.10 8.04 6.37
CA ASP A 57 46.08 6.68 6.92
C ASP A 57 45.19 5.73 6.10
N GLN A 58 44.29 6.26 5.27
CA GLN A 58 43.36 5.52 4.42
C GLN A 58 43.66 5.72 2.92
N ALA A 59 44.84 6.23 2.59
CA ALA A 59 45.26 6.46 1.22
C ALA A 59 45.19 5.16 0.41
N GLY A 60 44.33 5.13 -0.61
CA GLY A 60 44.11 3.95 -1.44
C GLY A 60 42.87 3.13 -1.08
N ARG A 61 42.13 3.49 -0.02
CA ARG A 61 40.82 2.91 0.29
C ARG A 61 39.83 3.20 -0.84
N VAL A 62 39.06 2.18 -1.21
CA VAL A 62 38.04 2.23 -2.25
C VAL A 62 36.66 2.11 -1.59
N PRO A 63 35.64 2.87 -2.02
CA PRO A 63 34.29 2.72 -1.48
C PRO A 63 33.73 1.35 -1.86
N ASP A 64 33.11 0.69 -0.88
CA ASP A 64 32.37 -0.54 -1.11
C ASP A 64 31.01 -0.28 -1.76
N ALA A 65 30.31 -1.35 -2.14
CA ALA A 65 29.01 -1.25 -2.80
C ALA A 65 27.96 -0.52 -1.95
N ALA A 66 27.95 -0.72 -0.63
CA ALA A 66 27.03 -0.05 0.28
C ALA A 66 27.28 1.47 0.29
N THR A 67 28.55 1.90 0.32
CA THR A 67 28.93 3.31 0.25
C THR A 67 28.52 3.94 -1.08
N VAL A 68 28.78 3.27 -2.20
CA VAL A 68 28.40 3.76 -3.53
C VAL A 68 26.87 3.84 -3.67
N LEU A 69 26.13 2.85 -3.14
CA LEU A 69 24.67 2.89 -3.08
C LEU A 69 24.16 4.05 -2.22
N GLY A 70 24.75 4.28 -1.05
CA GLY A 70 24.41 5.40 -0.17
C GLY A 70 24.61 6.77 -0.82
N TRP A 71 25.59 6.92 -1.71
CA TRP A 71 25.75 8.16 -2.49
C TRP A 71 24.65 8.37 -3.54
N ARG A 72 24.05 7.29 -4.03
CA ARG A 72 23.01 7.32 -5.08
C ARG A 72 21.59 7.31 -4.50
N GLY A 73 21.41 6.74 -3.31
CA GLY A 73 20.11 6.46 -2.70
C GLY A 73 19.40 5.27 -3.35
N VAL A 74 19.32 5.23 -4.68
CA VAL A 74 18.72 4.15 -5.47
C VAL A 74 19.63 3.83 -6.66
N ALA A 75 19.88 2.54 -6.91
CA ALA A 75 20.68 2.09 -8.05
C ALA A 75 20.22 0.73 -8.55
N ARG A 76 20.56 0.37 -9.79
CA ARG A 76 20.39 -1.02 -10.26
C ARG A 76 21.55 -1.90 -9.81
N ARG A 77 21.28 -3.16 -9.51
CA ARG A 77 22.28 -4.19 -9.19
C ARG A 77 23.32 -4.32 -10.30
N SER A 78 22.84 -4.47 -11.53
CA SER A 78 23.68 -4.48 -12.74
C SER A 78 24.51 -3.21 -12.95
N GLU A 79 24.01 -2.05 -12.54
CA GLU A 79 24.76 -0.79 -12.62
C GLU A 79 25.92 -0.76 -11.64
N LEU A 80 25.69 -1.10 -10.36
CA LEU A 80 26.76 -1.15 -9.35
C LEU A 80 27.83 -2.19 -9.72
N ALA A 81 27.42 -3.36 -10.22
CA ALA A 81 28.35 -4.37 -10.72
C ALA A 81 29.19 -3.86 -11.89
N ALA A 82 28.58 -3.14 -12.84
CA ALA A 82 29.29 -2.53 -13.97
C ALA A 82 30.29 -1.45 -13.53
N MET A 83 30.04 -0.77 -12.41
CA MET A 83 30.98 0.17 -11.79
C MET A 83 32.16 -0.53 -11.10
N GLY A 84 32.16 -1.86 -11.00
CA GLY A 84 33.22 -2.63 -10.34
C GLY A 84 33.00 -2.84 -8.84
N CYS A 85 31.79 -2.57 -8.32
CA CYS A 85 31.46 -2.84 -6.92
C CYS A 85 31.25 -4.34 -6.69
N ASP A 86 31.84 -4.88 -5.61
CA ASP A 86 31.54 -6.23 -5.14
C ASP A 86 30.19 -6.24 -4.40
N LEU A 87 29.24 -7.03 -4.89
CA LEU A 87 27.88 -7.14 -4.35
C LEU A 87 27.69 -8.40 -3.49
N THR A 88 28.76 -9.16 -3.27
CA THR A 88 28.71 -10.39 -2.47
C THR A 88 28.33 -10.07 -1.04
N GLY A 89 27.27 -10.69 -0.54
CA GLY A 89 26.77 -10.46 0.82
C GLY A 89 26.10 -9.11 1.05
N LEU A 90 25.88 -8.30 0.01
CA LEU A 90 25.14 -7.04 0.14
C LEU A 90 23.64 -7.32 0.21
N ASP A 91 23.10 -7.28 1.44
CA ASP A 91 21.67 -7.38 1.73
C ASP A 91 21.09 -5.98 2.00
N VAL A 92 20.32 -5.48 1.04
CA VAL A 92 19.73 -4.14 1.08
C VAL A 92 18.31 -4.19 0.54
N PRO A 93 17.41 -3.32 1.02
CA PRO A 93 16.04 -3.29 0.54
C PRO A 93 15.96 -2.90 -0.94
N GLY A 94 14.92 -3.36 -1.62
CA GLY A 94 14.77 -3.15 -3.06
C GLY A 94 13.69 -4.02 -3.68
N ALA A 95 13.59 -3.97 -5.00
CA ALA A 95 12.66 -4.75 -5.80
C ALA A 95 13.25 -5.02 -7.18
N GLY A 96 13.20 -6.29 -7.61
CA GLY A 96 13.78 -6.70 -8.89
C GLY A 96 15.27 -6.37 -8.97
N GLU A 97 15.65 -5.60 -10.00
CA GLU A 97 17.03 -5.12 -10.18
C GLU A 97 17.37 -3.90 -9.33
N TRP A 98 16.39 -3.25 -8.68
CA TRP A 98 16.64 -2.03 -7.91
C TRP A 98 17.07 -2.32 -6.49
N MET A 99 18.11 -1.62 -6.07
CA MET A 99 18.66 -1.60 -4.72
C MET A 99 18.48 -0.19 -4.16
N VAL A 100 18.11 -0.09 -2.89
CA VAL A 100 17.90 1.17 -2.18
C VAL A 100 18.78 1.19 -0.94
N ASP A 101 19.44 2.32 -0.72
CA ASP A 101 20.18 2.55 0.53
C ASP A 101 19.24 2.36 1.74
N PRO A 102 19.63 1.59 2.78
CA PRO A 102 18.74 1.33 3.92
C PRO A 102 18.23 2.58 4.64
N GLY A 103 19.05 3.63 4.76
CA GLY A 103 18.64 4.91 5.35
C GLY A 103 17.60 5.61 4.47
N HIS A 104 17.87 5.67 3.16
CA HIS A 104 16.93 6.23 2.20
C HIS A 104 15.62 5.43 2.12
N TRP A 105 15.67 4.10 2.26
CA TRP A 105 14.49 3.25 2.30
C TRP A 105 13.57 3.61 3.47
N ALA A 106 14.13 3.79 4.67
CA ALA A 106 13.37 4.20 5.84
C ALA A 106 12.70 5.56 5.63
N GLU A 107 13.42 6.54 5.06
CA GLU A 107 12.86 7.85 4.70
C GLU A 107 11.71 7.73 3.69
N LEU A 108 11.85 6.87 2.68
CA LEU A 108 10.81 6.63 1.68
C LEU A 108 9.55 6.00 2.28
N VAL A 109 9.68 5.08 3.24
CA VAL A 109 8.54 4.49 3.95
C VAL A 109 7.77 5.56 4.72
N GLU A 110 8.45 6.41 5.49
CA GLU A 110 7.78 7.47 6.25
C GLU A 110 7.11 8.51 5.33
N ARG A 111 7.79 8.89 4.24
CA ARG A 111 7.20 9.79 3.24
C ARG A 111 5.97 9.18 2.57
N LEU A 112 6.00 7.90 2.24
CA LEU A 112 4.84 7.20 1.67
C LEU A 112 3.66 7.21 2.64
N ARG A 113 3.90 6.92 3.93
CA ARG A 113 2.85 6.99 4.95
C ARG A 113 2.25 8.39 5.08
N ALA A 114 3.07 9.44 5.07
CA ALA A 114 2.59 10.81 5.13
C ALA A 114 1.72 11.16 3.90
N ILE A 115 2.14 10.74 2.70
CA ILE A 115 1.36 10.94 1.46
C ILE A 115 0.01 10.22 1.55
N VAL A 116 -0.01 8.96 2.01
CA VAL A 116 -1.24 8.17 2.12
C VAL A 116 -2.17 8.71 3.21
N ALA A 117 -1.62 9.26 4.29
CA ALA A 117 -2.40 9.91 5.34
C ALA A 117 -3.09 11.19 4.85
N ASP A 118 -2.42 11.99 4.01
CA ASP A 118 -2.98 13.18 3.36
C ASP A 118 -4.00 12.81 2.27
N GLN A 119 -3.68 11.79 1.46
CA GLN A 119 -4.47 11.36 0.31
C GLN A 119 -4.73 9.83 0.35
N PRO A 120 -5.73 9.39 1.13
CA PRO A 120 -6.13 7.99 1.15
C PRO A 120 -6.53 7.47 -0.23
N GLY A 121 -6.04 6.28 -0.57
CA GLY A 121 -6.29 5.64 -1.84
C GLY A 121 -5.50 6.29 -2.98
N ILE A 122 -4.32 6.84 -2.75
CA ILE A 122 -3.48 7.40 -3.82
C ILE A 122 -3.12 6.31 -4.86
N PRO A 123 -3.18 6.59 -6.19
CA PRO A 123 -2.72 5.65 -7.20
C PRO A 123 -1.23 5.32 -7.05
N VAL A 124 -0.82 4.08 -7.32
CA VAL A 124 0.59 3.64 -7.20
C VAL A 124 1.54 4.50 -8.03
N ASP A 125 1.17 4.88 -9.26
CA ASP A 125 2.02 5.73 -10.10
C ASP A 125 2.12 7.18 -9.61
N ALA A 126 1.06 7.70 -8.97
CA ALA A 126 1.08 9.01 -8.35
C ALA A 126 2.03 9.02 -7.13
N ALA A 127 1.97 7.97 -6.30
CA ALA A 127 2.90 7.77 -5.19
C ALA A 127 4.35 7.62 -5.68
N ARG A 128 4.59 6.83 -6.75
CA ARG A 128 5.90 6.69 -7.39
C ARG A 128 6.47 8.06 -7.79
N SER A 129 5.67 8.86 -8.47
CA SER A 129 6.06 10.19 -8.95
C SER A 129 6.37 11.14 -7.79
N ALA A 130 5.52 11.16 -6.75
CA ALA A 130 5.71 11.98 -5.56
C ALA A 130 6.98 11.61 -4.76
N LEU A 131 7.33 10.33 -4.73
CA LEU A 131 8.56 9.83 -4.12
C LEU A 131 9.79 9.94 -5.03
N SER A 132 9.59 10.34 -6.30
CA SER A 132 10.65 10.38 -7.33
C SER A 132 11.32 9.02 -7.55
N LEU A 133 10.53 7.94 -7.46
CA LEU A 133 11.04 6.57 -7.64
C LEU A 133 11.06 6.16 -9.12
N PRO A 134 12.06 5.37 -9.55
CA PRO A 134 12.21 4.99 -10.94
C PRO A 134 11.25 3.90 -11.41
N ALA A 135 10.63 3.13 -10.51
CA ALA A 135 9.79 1.97 -10.85
C ALA A 135 8.62 1.77 -9.87
N HIS A 136 7.52 1.19 -10.35
CA HIS A 136 6.34 0.86 -9.52
C HIS A 136 6.64 -0.25 -8.50
N GLU A 137 7.45 -1.23 -8.88
CA GLU A 137 7.84 -2.36 -8.01
C GLU A 137 8.52 -1.89 -6.70
N LEU A 138 9.19 -0.74 -6.71
CA LEU A 138 9.75 -0.11 -5.51
C LEU A 138 8.66 0.43 -4.58
N VAL A 139 7.59 1.03 -5.13
CA VAL A 139 6.45 1.49 -4.32
C VAL A 139 5.73 0.30 -3.70
N GLU A 140 5.48 -0.75 -4.47
CA GLU A 140 4.86 -1.97 -3.96
C GLU A 140 5.70 -2.63 -2.87
N ALA A 141 7.03 -2.63 -3.03
CA ALA A 141 7.95 -3.12 -2.01
C ALA A 141 7.93 -2.25 -0.73
N LEU A 142 7.82 -0.92 -0.87
CA LEU A 142 7.62 -0.01 0.28
C LEU A 142 6.30 -0.29 1.01
N VAL A 143 5.21 -0.56 0.27
CA VAL A 143 3.93 -0.96 0.86
C VAL A 143 4.07 -2.28 1.61
N ARG A 144 4.68 -3.31 1.01
CA ARG A 144 4.91 -4.61 1.68
C ARG A 144 5.78 -4.49 2.93
N ALA A 145 6.74 -3.57 2.94
CA ALA A 145 7.60 -3.31 4.10
C ALA A 145 6.89 -2.55 5.23
N SER A 146 5.67 -2.02 4.99
CA SER A 146 4.93 -1.22 5.95
C SER A 146 3.57 -1.85 6.26
N PRO A 147 3.41 -2.52 7.42
CA PRO A 147 2.12 -3.11 7.84
C PRO A 147 0.97 -2.10 7.94
N ALA A 148 1.30 -0.81 8.12
CA ALA A 148 0.35 0.29 8.17
C ALA A 148 -0.10 0.78 6.79
N LEU A 149 0.23 0.09 5.70
CA LEU A 149 -0.19 0.41 4.33
C LEU A 149 -0.77 -0.85 3.67
N GLN A 150 -1.73 -0.64 2.77
CA GLN A 150 -2.31 -1.71 1.96
C GLN A 150 -2.48 -1.23 0.52
N GLU A 151 -2.15 -2.09 -0.44
CA GLU A 151 -2.44 -1.87 -1.85
C GLU A 151 -3.66 -2.72 -2.26
N SER A 152 -4.57 -2.12 -3.02
CA SER A 152 -5.71 -2.80 -3.62
C SER A 152 -6.13 -2.11 -4.92
N GLY A 153 -6.10 -2.85 -6.02
CA GLY A 153 -6.55 -2.35 -7.33
C GLY A 153 -5.71 -1.19 -7.87
N GLY A 154 -4.40 -1.18 -7.61
CA GLY A 154 -3.47 -0.13 -8.05
C GLY A 154 -3.55 1.16 -7.22
N ARG A 155 -4.15 1.10 -6.03
CA ARG A 155 -4.30 2.22 -5.11
C ARG A 155 -3.78 1.84 -3.73
N ILE A 156 -3.21 2.81 -3.03
CA ILE A 156 -2.56 2.63 -1.73
C ILE A 156 -3.38 3.37 -0.67
N ASP A 157 -3.78 2.64 0.35
CA ASP A 157 -4.50 3.13 1.53
C ASP A 157 -3.70 2.84 2.80
N ALA A 158 -4.09 3.51 3.89
CA ALA A 158 -3.61 3.12 5.22
C ALA A 158 -4.07 1.68 5.51
N GLY A 159 -3.12 0.83 5.86
CA GLY A 159 -3.32 -0.54 6.31
C GLY A 159 -3.85 -0.56 7.74
N GLY A 160 -4.77 -1.49 7.99
CA GLY A 160 -5.52 -1.54 9.24
C GLY A 160 -6.65 -0.52 9.31
N VAL A 161 -7.62 -0.80 10.18
CA VAL A 161 -8.74 0.12 10.41
C VAL A 161 -8.35 1.05 11.56
N PRO A 162 -8.42 2.38 11.39
CA PRO A 162 -8.13 3.31 12.47
C PRO A 162 -8.95 3.00 13.72
N GLU A 163 -8.36 3.16 14.90
CA GLU A 163 -9.02 2.85 16.17
C GLU A 163 -10.37 3.56 16.32
N ALA A 164 -10.47 4.81 15.87
CA ALA A 164 -11.73 5.56 15.85
C ALA A 164 -12.85 4.83 15.07
N VAL A 165 -12.50 4.13 13.98
CA VAL A 165 -13.45 3.36 13.18
C VAL A 165 -13.79 2.04 13.86
N VAL A 166 -12.82 1.37 14.49
CA VAL A 166 -13.07 0.18 15.32
C VAL A 166 -14.05 0.53 16.45
N LEU A 167 -13.85 1.65 17.13
CA LEU A 167 -14.74 2.15 18.18
C LEU A 167 -16.13 2.49 17.64
N ALA A 168 -16.23 3.18 16.50
CA ALA A 168 -17.51 3.51 15.87
C ALA A 168 -18.30 2.26 15.46
N VAL A 169 -17.63 1.27 14.87
CA VAL A 169 -18.21 -0.05 14.55
C VAL A 169 -18.59 -0.81 15.82
N GLY A 170 -17.79 -0.71 16.89
CA GLY A 170 -18.10 -1.29 18.20
C GLY A 170 -19.41 -0.75 18.79
N ARG A 171 -19.64 0.57 18.69
CA ARG A 171 -20.90 1.20 19.10
C ARG A 171 -22.09 0.71 18.27
N LEU A 172 -21.93 0.63 16.95
CA LEU A 172 -22.97 0.08 16.07
C LEU A 172 -23.28 -1.40 16.40
N ARG A 173 -22.24 -2.20 16.66
CA ARG A 173 -22.39 -3.61 17.06
C ARG A 173 -23.19 -3.73 18.36
N ALA A 174 -22.91 -2.88 19.34
CA ALA A 174 -23.64 -2.86 20.60
C ALA A 174 -25.11 -2.47 20.39
N GLU A 175 -25.39 -1.48 19.53
CA GLU A 175 -26.76 -1.05 19.20
C GLU A 175 -27.56 -2.14 18.47
N LEU A 176 -26.90 -2.90 17.58
CA LEU A 176 -27.53 -3.99 16.81
C LEU A 176 -27.49 -5.37 17.51
N ALA A 177 -27.00 -5.45 18.75
CA ALA A 177 -26.81 -6.74 19.42
C ALA A 177 -28.13 -7.49 19.68
N ALA A 178 -29.17 -6.77 20.12
CA ALA A 178 -30.48 -7.34 20.42
C ALA A 178 -31.32 -7.52 19.14
N ASP A 179 -31.25 -6.55 18.23
CA ASP A 179 -32.04 -6.53 17.00
C ASP A 179 -31.14 -6.35 15.75
N PRO A 180 -30.51 -7.43 15.24
CA PRO A 180 -29.49 -7.34 14.19
C PRO A 180 -29.94 -6.69 12.89
N TYR A 181 -31.25 -6.73 12.60
CA TYR A 181 -31.85 -6.17 11.39
C TYR A 181 -32.56 -4.83 11.63
N ARG A 182 -32.41 -4.20 12.81
CA ARG A 182 -32.89 -2.84 13.11
C ARG A 182 -31.79 -1.82 12.86
N ALA A 183 -31.32 -1.73 11.61
CA ALA A 183 -30.32 -0.74 11.21
C ALA A 183 -30.68 0.68 11.73
N PRO A 184 -29.74 1.46 12.28
CA PRO A 184 -30.00 2.85 12.65
C PRO A 184 -30.41 3.69 11.44
N GLU A 185 -31.06 4.83 11.71
CA GLU A 185 -31.34 5.81 10.67
C GLU A 185 -30.05 6.50 10.19
N ALA A 186 -30.05 6.97 8.94
CA ALA A 186 -28.88 7.61 8.35
C ALA A 186 -28.39 8.82 9.17
N ALA A 187 -29.31 9.60 9.74
CA ALA A 187 -29.01 10.75 10.59
C ALA A 187 -28.40 10.35 11.96
N ARG A 188 -28.58 9.10 12.40
CA ARG A 188 -28.02 8.58 13.65
C ARG A 188 -26.55 8.15 13.50
N LEU A 189 -26.15 7.72 12.30
CA LEU A 189 -24.81 7.21 12.02
C LEU A 189 -23.68 8.19 12.41
N PRO A 190 -23.76 9.51 12.11
CA PRO A 190 -22.75 10.47 12.57
C PRO A 190 -22.58 10.51 14.09
N GLY A 191 -23.67 10.34 14.86
CA GLY A 191 -23.62 10.28 16.33
C GLY A 191 -22.88 9.05 16.86
N LEU A 192 -22.77 7.99 16.05
CA LEU A 192 -21.94 6.82 16.35
C LEU A 192 -20.48 6.97 15.88
N GLY A 193 -20.13 8.09 15.24
CA GLY A 193 -18.84 8.29 14.57
C GLY A 193 -18.79 7.69 13.16
N LEU A 194 -19.91 7.23 12.62
CA LEU A 194 -20.01 6.62 11.29
C LEU A 194 -20.38 7.67 10.24
N THR A 195 -19.41 8.48 9.83
CA THR A 195 -19.54 9.37 8.67
C THR A 195 -19.53 8.58 7.35
N ARG A 196 -19.88 9.22 6.22
CA ARG A 196 -19.86 8.56 4.89
C ARG A 196 -18.49 7.92 4.58
N GLN A 197 -17.41 8.63 4.89
CA GLN A 197 -16.05 8.15 4.67
C GLN A 197 -15.70 6.99 5.61
N VAL A 198 -16.06 7.09 6.89
CA VAL A 198 -15.85 6.02 7.88
C VAL A 198 -16.62 4.76 7.51
N VAL A 199 -17.88 4.87 7.08
CA VAL A 199 -18.68 3.73 6.62
C VAL A 199 -18.06 3.09 5.37
N ALA A 200 -17.58 3.89 4.41
CA ALA A 200 -16.92 3.36 3.23
C ALA A 200 -15.64 2.58 3.60
N MET A 201 -14.82 3.12 4.51
CA MET A 201 -13.61 2.46 4.98
C MET A 201 -13.92 1.18 5.76
N ALA A 202 -14.88 1.21 6.68
CA ALA A 202 -15.32 0.03 7.44
C ALA A 202 -15.89 -1.05 6.52
N ALA A 203 -16.65 -0.69 5.49
CA ALA A 203 -17.19 -1.64 4.52
C ALA A 203 -16.09 -2.28 3.67
N ARG A 204 -15.10 -1.50 3.20
CA ARG A 204 -13.92 -2.05 2.49
C ARG A 204 -13.10 -2.99 3.36
N ALA A 205 -13.03 -2.70 4.66
CA ALA A 205 -12.38 -3.56 5.65
C ALA A 205 -13.22 -4.77 6.10
N GLY A 206 -14.43 -4.96 5.55
CA GLY A 206 -15.32 -6.08 5.92
C GLY A 206 -15.89 -5.99 7.34
N LEU A 207 -15.80 -4.84 8.00
CA LEU A 207 -16.26 -4.63 9.38
C LEU A 207 -17.74 -4.31 9.49
N VAL A 208 -18.35 -3.88 8.37
CA VAL A 208 -19.80 -3.64 8.25
C VAL A 208 -20.30 -4.07 6.87
N LEU A 209 -21.58 -4.43 6.80
CA LEU A 209 -22.29 -4.69 5.55
C LEU A 209 -23.08 -3.45 5.14
N ARG A 210 -22.72 -2.82 4.02
CA ARG A 210 -23.46 -1.68 3.46
C ARG A 210 -24.43 -2.17 2.39
N LEU A 211 -25.72 -2.11 2.69
CA LEU A 211 -26.80 -2.52 1.77
C LEU A 211 -27.21 -1.40 0.81
N ALA A 212 -27.22 -0.15 1.29
CA ALA A 212 -27.57 1.04 0.53
C ALA A 212 -26.90 2.29 1.16
N GLU A 213 -27.18 3.48 0.62
CA GLU A 213 -26.78 4.72 1.29
C GLU A 213 -27.51 4.89 2.63
N GLY A 214 -26.75 5.09 3.72
CA GLY A 214 -27.31 5.23 5.06
C GLY A 214 -27.91 3.95 5.66
N LEU A 215 -27.73 2.79 5.03
CA LEU A 215 -28.22 1.50 5.51
C LEU A 215 -27.04 0.54 5.72
N VAL A 216 -26.68 0.34 6.98
CA VAL A 216 -25.52 -0.43 7.41
C VAL A 216 -25.97 -1.50 8.41
N LEU A 217 -25.53 -2.74 8.20
CA LEU A 217 -25.71 -3.89 9.09
C LEU A 217 -24.35 -4.45 9.51
N MET A 218 -24.36 -5.41 10.42
CA MET A 218 -23.14 -6.13 10.78
C MET A 218 -22.74 -7.13 9.68
N PRO A 219 -21.45 -7.45 9.53
CA PRO A 219 -20.98 -8.50 8.62
C PRO A 219 -21.65 -9.83 8.93
N GLY A 220 -21.96 -10.60 7.89
CA GLY A 220 -22.65 -11.89 8.01
C GLY A 220 -24.17 -11.79 8.17
N ALA A 221 -24.75 -10.58 8.24
CA ALA A 221 -26.21 -10.40 8.29
C ALA A 221 -26.92 -10.93 7.03
N ASP A 222 -26.25 -10.92 5.88
CA ASP A 222 -26.69 -11.52 4.63
C ASP A 222 -26.88 -13.04 4.75
N THR A 223 -25.83 -13.77 5.11
CA THR A 223 -25.86 -15.23 5.25
C THR A 223 -26.75 -15.69 6.40
N ALA A 224 -26.80 -14.93 7.50
CA ALA A 224 -27.74 -15.17 8.59
C ALA A 224 -29.19 -14.98 8.13
N ALA A 225 -29.48 -13.91 7.37
CA ALA A 225 -30.82 -13.68 6.85
C ALA A 225 -31.25 -14.78 5.89
N ALA A 226 -30.38 -15.19 4.96
CA ALA A 226 -30.68 -16.28 4.03
C ALA A 226 -31.04 -17.58 4.77
N ARG A 227 -30.33 -17.92 5.85
CA ARG A 227 -30.66 -19.09 6.70
C ARG A 227 -32.03 -18.96 7.36
N THR A 228 -32.35 -17.81 7.94
CA THR A 228 -33.68 -17.58 8.54
C THR A 228 -34.80 -17.66 7.49
N LEU A 229 -34.58 -17.09 6.30
CA LEU A 229 -35.57 -17.11 5.22
C LEU A 229 -35.76 -18.51 4.62
N ALA A 230 -34.73 -19.37 4.67
CA ALA A 230 -34.82 -20.75 4.21
C ALA A 230 -35.76 -21.61 5.07
N ALA A 231 -35.99 -21.22 6.33
CA ALA A 231 -36.91 -21.91 7.23
C ALA A 231 -38.39 -21.52 7.00
N LEU A 232 -38.67 -20.52 6.17
CA LEU A 232 -40.03 -20.13 5.81
C LEU A 232 -40.63 -21.07 4.75
N PRO A 233 -41.97 -21.25 4.72
CA PRO A 233 -42.65 -21.83 3.58
C PRO A 233 -42.25 -21.10 2.29
N GLN A 234 -41.88 -21.87 1.26
CA GLN A 234 -41.45 -21.33 -0.04
C GLN A 234 -42.58 -21.45 -1.06
N PRO A 235 -42.82 -20.44 -1.92
CA PRO A 235 -42.18 -19.12 -1.93
C PRO A 235 -42.70 -18.21 -0.80
N PHE A 236 -41.88 -17.23 -0.39
CA PHE A 236 -42.24 -16.26 0.64
C PHE A 236 -42.40 -14.85 0.05
N THR A 237 -43.17 -14.01 0.72
CA THR A 237 -43.33 -12.58 0.38
C THR A 237 -42.33 -11.71 1.13
N ALA A 238 -42.11 -10.47 0.66
CA ALA A 238 -41.35 -9.48 1.42
C ALA A 238 -41.97 -9.18 2.82
N GLY A 239 -43.28 -9.39 2.97
CA GLY A 239 -43.99 -9.28 4.25
C GLY A 239 -43.56 -10.37 5.23
N ASP A 240 -43.48 -11.61 4.76
CA ASP A 240 -43.06 -12.78 5.55
C ASP A 240 -41.60 -12.63 5.98
N ALA A 241 -40.73 -12.25 5.04
CA ALA A 241 -39.32 -11.96 5.33
C ALA A 241 -39.16 -10.88 6.40
N ARG A 242 -39.97 -9.81 6.33
CA ARG A 242 -39.95 -8.72 7.31
C ARG A 242 -40.33 -9.20 8.70
N ILE A 243 -41.36 -10.05 8.81
CA ILE A 243 -41.81 -10.62 10.08
C ILE A 243 -40.74 -11.57 10.64
N ALA A 244 -40.24 -12.49 9.80
CA ALA A 244 -39.25 -13.49 10.19
C ALA A 244 -37.92 -12.87 10.68
N LEU A 245 -37.50 -11.76 10.05
CA LEU A 245 -36.27 -11.04 10.41
C LEU A 245 -36.50 -9.94 11.47
N GLY A 246 -37.74 -9.76 11.97
CA GLY A 246 -38.04 -8.76 13.01
C GLY A 246 -37.77 -7.31 12.57
N THR A 247 -37.88 -7.00 11.28
CA THR A 247 -37.40 -5.73 10.70
C THR A 247 -38.51 -4.89 10.07
N ASN A 248 -38.15 -3.84 9.33
CA ASN A 248 -39.04 -2.92 8.63
C ASN A 248 -38.80 -2.95 7.11
N ARG A 249 -39.67 -2.27 6.34
CA ARG A 249 -39.56 -2.21 4.88
C ARG A 249 -38.25 -1.56 4.39
N ARG A 250 -37.76 -0.54 5.10
CA ARG A 250 -36.51 0.18 4.77
C ARG A 250 -35.29 -0.74 4.76
N VAL A 251 -35.28 -1.76 5.63
CA VAL A 251 -34.17 -2.72 5.72
C VAL A 251 -34.43 -3.97 4.87
N VAL A 252 -35.64 -4.55 4.94
CA VAL A 252 -35.92 -5.85 4.30
C VAL A 252 -35.81 -5.78 2.78
N ILE A 253 -36.22 -4.68 2.14
CA ILE A 253 -36.21 -4.58 0.68
C ILE A 253 -34.76 -4.50 0.15
N PRO A 254 -33.90 -3.57 0.62
CA PRO A 254 -32.50 -3.56 0.20
C PRO A 254 -31.73 -4.83 0.59
N LEU A 255 -32.08 -5.46 1.71
CA LEU A 255 -31.49 -6.74 2.10
C LEU A 255 -31.85 -7.84 1.10
N LEU A 256 -33.13 -8.00 0.75
CA LEU A 256 -33.56 -8.99 -0.25
C LEU A 256 -32.95 -8.72 -1.62
N GLU A 257 -32.87 -7.47 -2.06
CA GLU A 257 -32.18 -7.10 -3.31
C GLU A 257 -30.69 -7.45 -3.26
N HIS A 258 -30.05 -7.29 -2.11
CA HIS A 258 -28.66 -7.68 -1.91
C HIS A 258 -28.50 -9.22 -1.96
N LEU A 259 -29.39 -9.98 -1.31
CA LEU A 259 -29.41 -11.44 -1.39
C LEU A 259 -29.70 -11.94 -2.80
N ASP A 260 -30.56 -11.27 -3.55
CA ASP A 260 -30.85 -11.55 -4.96
C ASP A 260 -29.58 -11.34 -5.82
N ARG A 261 -28.83 -10.26 -5.61
CA ARG A 261 -27.54 -10.00 -6.28
C ARG A 261 -26.47 -11.05 -5.94
N LEU A 262 -26.47 -11.54 -4.70
CA LEU A 262 -25.57 -12.61 -4.27
C LEU A 262 -26.02 -14.00 -4.74
N GLY A 263 -27.22 -14.11 -5.33
CA GLY A 263 -27.81 -15.39 -5.72
C GLY A 263 -28.12 -16.30 -4.54
N LEU A 264 -28.41 -15.71 -3.35
CA LEU A 264 -28.90 -16.40 -2.14
C LEU A 264 -30.43 -16.45 -2.08
N THR A 265 -31.09 -15.52 -2.77
CA THR A 265 -32.52 -15.56 -3.05
C THR A 265 -32.75 -15.31 -4.54
N ARG A 266 -33.96 -15.63 -5.01
CA ARG A 266 -34.39 -15.32 -6.37
C ARG A 266 -35.83 -14.85 -6.36
N ARG A 267 -36.09 -13.75 -7.05
CA ARG A 267 -37.43 -13.24 -7.32
C ARG A 267 -38.11 -14.06 -8.42
N ILE A 268 -39.29 -14.59 -8.12
CA ILE A 268 -40.12 -15.35 -9.08
C ILE A 268 -41.05 -14.40 -9.81
N ASP A 269 -41.67 -13.48 -9.08
CA ASP A 269 -42.54 -12.43 -9.60
C ASP A 269 -42.48 -11.16 -8.73
N ASP A 270 -43.42 -10.24 -8.92
CA ASP A 270 -43.42 -8.98 -8.19
C ASP A 270 -43.58 -9.13 -6.66
N ARG A 271 -44.14 -10.23 -6.17
CA ARG A 271 -44.42 -10.48 -4.75
C ARG A 271 -43.59 -11.60 -4.13
N LEU A 272 -43.32 -12.66 -4.89
CA LEU A 272 -42.82 -13.92 -4.38
C LEU A 272 -41.32 -14.09 -4.65
N ARG A 273 -40.63 -14.61 -3.65
CA ARG A 273 -39.21 -14.98 -3.69
C ARG A 273 -39.02 -16.40 -3.17
N VAL A 274 -37.94 -17.03 -3.62
CA VAL A 274 -37.45 -18.30 -3.07
C VAL A 274 -36.00 -18.17 -2.64
N VAL A 275 -35.62 -18.92 -1.61
CA VAL A 275 -34.20 -19.12 -1.30
C VAL A 275 -33.60 -20.04 -2.35
N THR A 276 -32.43 -19.68 -2.85
CA THR A 276 -31.67 -20.49 -3.79
C THR A 276 -30.75 -21.41 -3.02
N GLY A 277 -31.25 -22.61 -2.70
CA GLY A 277 -30.39 -23.67 -2.21
C GLY A 277 -29.41 -24.09 -3.29
N LYS A 278 -28.11 -24.14 -2.97
CA LYS A 278 -27.35 -25.31 -3.42
C LYS A 278 -28.01 -26.50 -2.75
N SER A 279 -28.88 -27.20 -3.47
CA SER A 279 -29.16 -28.60 -3.17
C SER A 279 -27.82 -29.32 -3.26
N HIS A 280 -27.18 -29.56 -2.11
CA HIS A 280 -26.19 -30.62 -2.01
C HIS A 280 -26.98 -31.93 -1.93
N ASP A 281 -27.66 -32.28 -3.02
CA ASP A 281 -28.10 -33.66 -3.28
C ASP A 281 -26.89 -34.38 -3.88
N GLY A 282 -25.99 -34.81 -2.99
CA GLY A 282 -25.07 -35.90 -3.28
C GLY A 282 -25.77 -37.20 -2.91
N ASN A 283 -26.54 -37.77 -3.83
CA ASN A 283 -27.01 -39.14 -3.77
C ASN A 283 -26.32 -39.94 -4.88
N ALA A 284 -25.29 -40.70 -4.50
CA ALA A 284 -24.85 -42.02 -5.00
C ALA A 284 -23.43 -42.30 -4.49
#